data_AF-A0A822DM20-F1
#
_entry.id   AF-A0A822DM20-F1
#
_cell.length_a   1.000
_cell.length_b   1.000
_cell.length_c   1.000
_cell.angle_alpha   90.00
_cell.angle_beta   90.00
_cell.angle_gamma   90.00
#
_symmetry.space_group_name_H-M   'P 1'
#
loop_
_entity.id
_entity.type
_entity.pdbx_description
1 polymer ?
#
loop_
_entity_poly.entity_id
_entity_poly.type
_entity_poly.pdbx_seq_one_letter_code
_entity_poly.pdbx_strand_id
1 'polypeptide(L)'
;MSSYFYKDKRIYSLVGLAWNSKTDYDRAAEYFEKCLHIIEASVSLADPMISDIILYLSLVEEKRNHRELSLAHEINYCLICLKFRPLDQRPIGYSFSRIGQHYEHLNKPILAIDYYRQALTIFQNCLPEWHESRIDMEL
;
A
#
# COMPACT_ATOMS: atom_id res chain seq x y z
N MET A 1 -20.58 -23.76 17.77
CA MET A 1 -19.20 -23.77 17.21
C MET A 1 -19.09 -23.17 15.80
N SER A 2 -20.10 -22.43 15.31
CA SER A 2 -20.10 -21.85 13.94
C SER A 2 -19.83 -20.33 13.88
N SER A 3 -19.69 -19.62 15.01
CA SER A 3 -19.55 -18.15 14.99
C SER A 3 -18.10 -17.63 14.94
N TYR A 4 -17.09 -18.49 15.16
CA TYR A 4 -15.68 -18.07 15.18
C TYR A 4 -15.06 -17.96 13.78
N PHE A 5 -15.48 -18.78 12.82
CA PHE A 5 -14.93 -18.76 11.45
C PHE A 5 -15.34 -17.53 10.64
N TYR A 6 -16.50 -16.93 10.92
CA TYR A 6 -17.00 -15.77 10.16
C TYR A 6 -16.37 -14.43 10.54
N LYS A 7 -15.51 -14.39 11.57
CA LYS A 7 -14.84 -13.17 12.05
C LYS A 7 -13.32 -13.16 11.84
N ASP A 8 -12.75 -14.20 11.23
CA ASP A 8 -11.30 -14.21 11.01
C ASP A 8 -10.95 -13.37 9.77
N LYS A 9 -10.55 -12.12 10.01
CA LYS A 9 -10.02 -11.18 9.02
C LYS A 9 -8.96 -11.82 8.09
N ARG A 10 -8.16 -12.78 8.59
CA ARG A 10 -7.15 -13.48 7.79
C ARG A 10 -7.75 -14.32 6.68
N ILE A 11 -8.90 -14.93 6.92
CA ILE A 11 -9.57 -15.73 5.89
C ILE A 11 -10.05 -14.81 4.77
N TYR A 12 -10.66 -13.68 5.10
CA TYR A 12 -11.08 -12.69 4.10
C TYR A 12 -9.91 -12.16 3.27
N SER A 13 -8.77 -11.85 3.90
CA SER A 13 -7.58 -11.40 3.16
C SER A 13 -7.02 -12.46 2.21
N LEU A 14 -7.00 -13.72 2.63
CA LEU A 14 -6.54 -14.83 1.77
C LEU A 14 -7.49 -15.07 0.58
N VAL A 15 -8.80 -14.97 0.80
CA VAL A 15 -9.78 -15.10 -0.28
C VAL A 15 -9.67 -13.92 -1.25
N GLY A 16 -9.47 -12.70 -0.76
CA GLY A 16 -9.20 -11.52 -1.61
C GLY A 16 -7.97 -11.71 -2.49
N LEU A 17 -6.86 -12.22 -1.93
CA LEU A 17 -5.65 -12.55 -2.70
C LEU A 17 -5.91 -13.64 -3.76
N ALA A 18 -6.72 -14.65 -3.44
CA ALA A 18 -7.07 -15.71 -4.39
C ALA A 18 -7.94 -15.21 -5.55
N TRP A 19 -8.81 -14.24 -5.32
CA TRP A 19 -9.57 -13.58 -6.41
C TRP A 19 -8.69 -12.64 -7.23
N ASN A 20 -7.80 -11.90 -6.58
CA ASN A 20 -6.84 -11.03 -7.25
C ASN A 20 -5.92 -11.83 -8.20
N SER A 21 -5.45 -13.01 -7.78
CA SER A 21 -4.64 -13.88 -8.64
C SER A 21 -5.42 -14.46 -9.83
N LYS A 22 -6.75 -14.56 -9.70
CA LYS A 22 -7.68 -14.88 -10.79
C LYS A 22 -8.05 -13.69 -11.68
N THR A 23 -7.49 -12.51 -11.43
CA THR A 23 -7.83 -11.25 -12.11
C THR A 23 -9.28 -10.80 -11.94
N ASP A 24 -9.99 -11.37 -10.96
CA ASP A 24 -11.35 -10.95 -10.58
C ASP A 24 -11.23 -9.86 -9.51
N TYR A 25 -10.98 -8.64 -9.98
CA TYR A 25 -10.65 -7.50 -9.13
C TYR A 25 -11.86 -7.00 -8.32
N ASP A 26 -13.07 -7.15 -8.83
CA ASP A 26 -14.28 -6.75 -8.10
C ASP A 26 -14.49 -7.64 -6.87
N ARG A 27 -14.35 -8.97 -7.02
CA ARG A 27 -14.40 -9.87 -5.85
C ARG A 27 -13.21 -9.64 -4.93
N ALA A 28 -12.00 -9.43 -5.47
CA ALA A 28 -10.84 -9.15 -4.64
C ALA A 28 -11.08 -7.93 -3.72
N ALA A 29 -11.59 -6.82 -4.28
CA ALA A 29 -11.94 -5.62 -3.52
C ALA A 29 -12.97 -5.93 -2.43
N GLU A 30 -14.07 -6.62 -2.77
CA GLU A 30 -15.13 -6.98 -1.81
C GLU A 30 -14.57 -7.73 -0.58
N TYR A 31 -13.69 -8.71 -0.81
CA TYR A 31 -13.10 -9.48 0.29
C TYR A 31 -12.08 -8.67 1.09
N PHE A 32 -11.31 -7.77 0.46
CA PHE A 32 -10.41 -6.87 1.18
C PHE A 32 -11.17 -5.82 2.01
N GLU A 33 -12.26 -5.26 1.51
CA GLU A 33 -13.15 -4.34 2.25
C GLU A 33 -13.78 -5.03 3.46
N LYS A 34 -14.25 -6.28 3.30
CA LYS A 34 -14.74 -7.08 4.44
C LYS A 34 -13.67 -7.29 5.50
N CYS A 35 -12.43 -7.56 5.09
CA CYS A 35 -11.29 -7.67 6.01
C CYS A 35 -11.05 -6.35 6.75
N LEU A 36 -11.02 -5.23 6.01
CA LEU A 36 -10.81 -3.90 6.56
C LEU A 36 -11.89 -3.53 7.58
N HIS A 37 -13.17 -3.77 7.26
CA HIS A 37 -14.29 -3.53 8.17
C HIS A 37 -14.14 -4.33 9.49
N ILE A 38 -13.64 -5.56 9.45
CA ILE A 38 -13.39 -6.35 10.67
C ILE A 38 -12.24 -5.74 11.49
N ILE A 39 -11.19 -5.26 10.83
CA ILE A 39 -10.05 -4.58 11.48
C ILE A 39 -10.51 -3.28 12.15
N GLU A 40 -11.26 -2.44 11.45
CA GLU A 40 -11.77 -1.16 11.95
C GLU A 40 -12.79 -1.32 13.08
N ALA A 41 -13.58 -2.40 13.06
CA ALA A 41 -14.50 -2.74 14.15
C ALA A 41 -13.78 -3.28 15.41
N SER A 42 -12.48 -3.58 15.32
CA SER A 42 -11.68 -4.02 16.45
C SER A 42 -11.19 -2.83 17.29
N VAL A 43 -11.00 -3.03 18.60
CA VAL A 43 -10.67 -1.94 19.55
C VAL A 43 -9.29 -1.31 19.30
N SER A 44 -8.45 -1.89 18.43
CA SER A 44 -7.10 -1.39 18.16
C SER A 44 -6.87 -1.19 16.66
N LEU A 45 -6.80 0.07 16.24
CA LEU A 45 -6.30 0.48 14.91
C LEU A 45 -4.78 0.21 14.73
N ALA A 46 -4.12 -0.44 15.70
CA ALA A 46 -2.74 -0.90 15.60
C ALA A 46 -2.64 -2.36 15.11
N ASP A 47 -3.69 -2.85 14.44
CA ASP A 47 -3.69 -4.17 13.82
C ASP A 47 -2.58 -4.25 12.75
N PRO A 48 -1.60 -5.16 12.86
CA PRO A 48 -0.49 -5.23 11.92
C PRO A 48 -0.95 -5.53 10.48
N MET A 49 -2.16 -6.06 10.28
CA MET A 49 -2.69 -6.35 8.95
C MET A 49 -3.25 -5.12 8.23
N ILE A 50 -3.54 -4.01 8.93
CA ILE A 50 -4.25 -2.87 8.33
C ILE A 50 -3.50 -2.28 7.13
N SER A 51 -2.17 -2.17 7.23
CA SER A 51 -1.33 -1.64 6.15
C SER A 51 -1.38 -2.55 4.92
N ASP A 52 -1.30 -3.87 5.10
CA ASP A 52 -1.30 -4.82 3.99
C ASP A 52 -2.63 -4.79 3.24
N ILE A 53 -3.75 -4.73 3.98
CA ILE A 53 -5.08 -4.67 3.37
C ILE A 53 -5.30 -3.38 2.58
N ILE A 54 -4.87 -2.23 3.11
CA ILE A 54 -4.96 -0.95 2.40
C ILE A 54 -4.08 -0.96 1.15
N LEU A 55 -2.88 -1.56 1.21
CA LEU A 55 -2.03 -1.73 0.03
C LEU A 55 -2.67 -2.65 -1.00
N TYR A 56 -3.33 -3.75 -0.60
CA TYR A 56 -4.02 -4.61 -1.56
C TYR A 56 -5.20 -3.90 -2.20
N LEU A 57 -5.96 -3.11 -1.44
CA LEU A 57 -7.03 -2.27 -1.98
C LEU A 57 -6.48 -1.25 -2.99
N SER A 58 -5.37 -0.55 -2.69
CA SER A 58 -4.80 0.41 -3.64
C SER A 58 -4.45 -0.22 -4.99
N LEU A 59 -3.83 -1.40 -4.95
CA LEU A 59 -3.43 -2.16 -6.14
C LEU A 59 -4.64 -2.67 -6.92
N VAL A 60 -5.66 -3.20 -6.23
CA VAL A 60 -6.88 -3.68 -6.88
C VAL A 60 -7.65 -2.53 -7.53
N GLU A 61 -7.80 -1.40 -6.85
CA GLU A 61 -8.47 -0.22 -7.40
C GLU A 61 -7.74 0.34 -8.63
N GLU A 62 -6.40 0.30 -8.64
CA GLU A 62 -5.62 0.65 -9.84
C GLU A 62 -5.97 -0.27 -11.01
N LYS A 63 -6.09 -1.59 -10.79
CA LYS A 63 -6.47 -2.57 -11.82
C LYS A 63 -7.90 -2.39 -12.31
N ARG A 64 -8.79 -1.87 -11.46
CA ARG A 64 -10.17 -1.48 -11.80
C ARG A 64 -10.24 -0.11 -12.49
N ASN A 65 -9.10 0.55 -12.71
CA ASN A 65 -9.00 1.91 -13.26
C ASN A 65 -9.66 2.99 -12.37
N HIS A 66 -9.85 2.72 -11.09
CA HIS A 66 -10.32 3.67 -10.08
C HIS A 66 -9.16 4.46 -9.47
N ARG A 67 -8.53 5.30 -10.31
CA ARG A 67 -7.25 5.96 -9.98
C ARG A 67 -7.30 6.85 -8.75
N GLU A 68 -8.39 7.58 -8.52
CA GLU A 68 -8.53 8.47 -7.36
C GLU A 68 -8.66 7.69 -6.06
N LEU A 69 -9.42 6.60 -6.07
CA LEU A 69 -9.58 5.73 -4.90
C LEU A 69 -8.28 4.98 -4.60
N SER A 70 -7.59 4.49 -5.63
CA SER A 70 -6.24 3.91 -5.49
C SER A 70 -5.26 4.90 -4.87
N LEU A 71 -5.23 6.16 -5.32
CA LEU A 71 -4.40 7.20 -4.73
C LEU A 71 -4.73 7.42 -3.25
N ALA A 72 -6.01 7.50 -2.90
CA ALA A 72 -6.42 7.68 -1.51
C ALA A 72 -5.93 6.54 -0.60
N HIS A 73 -6.01 5.29 -1.08
CA HIS A 73 -5.47 4.13 -0.36
C HIS A 73 -3.94 4.16 -0.26
N GLU A 74 -3.20 4.54 -1.31
CA GLU A 74 -1.73 4.70 -1.25
C GLU A 74 -1.30 5.75 -0.21
N ILE A 75 -1.98 6.90 -0.18
CA ILE A 75 -1.70 7.95 0.81
C ILE A 75 -1.97 7.43 2.23
N ASN A 76 -3.10 6.76 2.44
CA ASN A 76 -3.46 6.17 3.74
C ASN A 76 -2.43 5.12 4.18
N TYR A 77 -2.01 4.24 3.26
CA TYR A 77 -0.95 3.26 3.49
C TYR A 77 0.34 3.92 3.98
N CYS A 78 0.82 4.95 3.27
CA CYS A 78 2.01 5.69 3.66
C CYS A 78 1.88 6.31 5.06
N LEU A 79 0.73 6.91 5.40
CA LEU A 79 0.49 7.51 6.72
C LEU A 79 0.58 6.46 7.85
N ILE A 80 -0.02 5.29 7.64
CA ILE A 80 0.03 4.18 8.60
C ILE A 80 1.47 3.68 8.75
N CYS A 81 2.16 3.42 7.65
CA CYS A 81 3.53 2.92 7.69
C CYS A 81 4.51 3.93 8.29
N LEU A 82 4.34 5.24 8.05
CA LEU A 82 5.15 6.27 8.70
C LEU A 82 4.91 6.34 10.22
N LYS A 83 3.69 6.04 10.67
CA LYS A 83 3.33 5.99 12.09
C LYS A 83 3.93 4.78 12.80
N PHE A 84 3.83 3.60 12.21
CA PHE A 84 4.25 2.34 12.84
C PHE A 84 5.66 1.88 12.48
N ARG A 85 6.30 2.52 11.49
CA ARG A 85 7.69 2.29 11.05
C ARG A 85 7.99 0.79 10.83
N PRO A 86 7.45 0.17 9.76
CA PRO A 86 7.76 -1.22 9.45
C PRO A 86 9.27 -1.41 9.23
N LEU A 87 9.76 -2.61 9.53
CA LEU A 87 11.15 -3.02 9.32
C LEU A 87 11.57 -2.89 7.86
N ASP A 88 10.70 -3.31 6.94
CA ASP A 88 10.90 -3.14 5.51
C ASP A 88 10.14 -1.91 5.02
N GLN A 89 10.89 -0.89 4.61
CA GLN A 89 10.32 0.35 4.09
C GLN A 89 10.21 0.36 2.56
N ARG A 90 10.72 -0.65 1.86
CA ARG A 90 10.66 -0.71 0.38
C ARG A 90 9.24 -0.57 -0.17
N PRO A 91 8.21 -1.21 0.42
CA PRO A 91 6.81 -0.99 0.00
C PRO A 91 6.39 0.48 0.02
N ILE A 92 6.82 1.26 1.02
CA ILE A 92 6.53 2.70 1.11
C ILE A 92 7.18 3.46 -0.06
N GLY A 93 8.40 3.09 -0.45
CA GLY A 93 9.07 3.67 -1.62
C GLY A 93 8.31 3.42 -2.93
N TYR A 94 7.74 2.21 -3.10
CA TYR A 94 6.89 1.91 -4.24
C TYR A 94 5.59 2.73 -4.21
N SER A 95 4.95 2.85 -3.05
CA SER A 95 3.76 3.69 -2.88
C SER A 95 4.01 5.15 -3.22
N PHE A 96 5.10 5.75 -2.74
CA PHE A 96 5.48 7.11 -3.12
C PHE A 96 5.75 7.25 -4.62
N SER A 97 6.34 6.24 -5.26
CA SER A 97 6.53 6.25 -6.71
C SER A 97 5.19 6.24 -7.47
N ARG A 98 4.21 5.44 -7.02
CA ARG A 98 2.85 5.41 -7.59
C ARG A 98 2.12 6.75 -7.39
N ILE A 99 2.24 7.35 -6.21
CA ILE A 99 1.68 8.67 -5.93
C ILE A 99 2.30 9.73 -6.86
N GLY A 100 3.62 9.69 -7.07
CA GLY A 100 4.31 10.56 -8.02
C GLY A 100 3.77 10.43 -9.44
N GLN A 101 3.59 9.19 -9.92
CA GLN A 101 2.99 8.91 -11.24
C GLN A 101 1.57 9.45 -11.36
N HIS A 102 0.78 9.38 -10.29
CA HIS A 102 -0.55 9.96 -10.28
C HIS A 102 -0.51 11.49 -10.47
N TYR A 103 0.39 12.18 -9.76
CA TYR A 103 0.54 13.63 -9.90
C TYR A 103 1.11 14.05 -11.27
N GLU A 104 1.94 13.22 -11.89
CA GLU A 104 2.37 13.42 -13.28
C GLU A 104 1.18 13.40 -14.24
N HIS A 105 0.28 12.40 -14.13
CA HIS A 105 -0.95 12.33 -14.93
C HIS A 105 -1.90 13.51 -14.69
N LEU A 106 -1.89 14.11 -13.49
CA LEU A 106 -2.64 15.33 -13.19
C LEU A 106 -1.94 16.61 -13.64
N ASN A 107 -0.82 16.51 -14.37
CA ASN A 107 0.01 17.63 -14.82
C ASN A 107 0.49 18.51 -13.65
N LYS A 108 0.83 17.87 -12.52
CA LYS A 108 1.38 18.49 -11.30
C LYS A 108 2.82 18.03 -11.06
N PRO A 109 3.78 18.42 -11.93
CA PRO A 109 5.13 17.85 -11.95
C PRO A 109 5.94 18.14 -10.68
N ILE A 110 5.74 19.30 -10.04
CA ILE A 110 6.46 19.66 -8.80
C ILE A 110 6.12 18.65 -7.69
N LEU A 111 4.83 18.37 -7.48
CA LEU A 111 4.38 17.37 -6.50
C LEU A 111 4.89 15.98 -6.87
N ALA A 112 4.87 15.61 -8.15
CA ALA A 112 5.39 14.33 -8.60
C ALA A 112 6.88 14.15 -8.25
N ILE A 113 7.70 15.16 -8.54
CA ILE A 113 9.14 15.18 -8.21
C ILE A 113 9.36 15.04 -6.70
N ASP A 114 8.58 15.73 -5.88
CA ASP A 114 8.70 15.65 -4.42
C ASP A 114 8.42 14.24 -3.90
N TYR A 115 7.42 13.55 -4.45
CA TYR A 115 7.13 12.15 -4.11
C TYR A 115 8.19 11.18 -4.63
N TYR A 116 8.70 11.37 -5.86
CA TYR A 116 9.80 10.55 -6.38
C TYR A 116 11.08 10.70 -5.56
N ARG A 117 11.39 11.91 -5.08
CA ARG A 117 12.53 12.14 -4.19
C ARG A 117 12.37 11.41 -2.86
N GLN A 118 11.17 11.41 -2.30
CA GLN A 118 10.88 10.63 -1.08
C GLN A 118 11.03 9.12 -1.32
N ALA A 119 10.54 8.60 -2.44
CA ALA A 119 10.73 7.20 -2.82
C ALA A 119 12.22 6.84 -2.95
N LEU A 120 13.00 7.69 -3.63
CA LEU A 120 14.43 7.50 -3.82
C LEU A 120 15.18 7.43 -2.48
N THR A 121 14.90 8.36 -1.56
CA THR A 121 15.49 8.37 -0.21
C THR A 121 15.22 7.06 0.53
N ILE A 122 13.99 6.52 0.43
CA ILE A 122 13.64 5.24 1.07
C ILE A 122 14.44 4.09 0.47
N PHE A 123 14.52 4.01 -0.86
CA PHE A 123 15.26 2.94 -1.52
C PHE A 123 16.76 3.02 -1.22
N GLN A 124 17.34 4.21 -1.18
CA GLN A 124 18.74 4.43 -0.79
C GLN A 124 19.01 3.92 0.62
N ASN A 125 18.13 4.20 1.58
CA ASN A 125 18.26 3.72 2.96
C ASN A 125 18.05 2.20 3.11
N CYS A 126 17.46 1.55 2.11
CA CYS A 126 17.21 0.11 2.10
C CYS A 126 18.28 -0.70 1.36
N LEU A 127 19.28 -0.05 0.74
CA LEU A 127 20.39 -0.73 0.08
C LEU A 127 21.34 -1.32 1.15
N PRO A 128 21.81 -2.57 0.98
CA PRO A 128 22.87 -3.09 1.83
C PRO A 128 24.15 -2.26 1.63
N GLU A 129 24.89 -2.02 2.72
CA GLU A 129 26.12 -1.19 2.79
C GLU A 129 27.19 -1.57 1.74
N TRP A 130 27.11 -2.75 1.15
CA TRP A 130 27.99 -3.24 0.08
C TRP A 130 27.92 -2.43 -1.23
N HIS A 131 26.97 -1.50 -1.35
CA HIS A 131 26.88 -0.56 -2.47
C HIS A 131 27.35 0.87 -2.12
N GLU A 132 28.22 1.07 -1.14
CA GLU A 132 29.04 2.29 -1.06
C GLU A 132 30.10 2.32 -2.19
N SER A 133 29.63 2.39 -3.42
CA SER A 133 30.09 3.49 -4.28
C SER A 133 28.91 4.45 -4.32
N ARG A 134 28.88 5.32 -3.31
CA ARG A 134 28.05 6.52 -3.26
C ARG A 134 28.31 7.26 -4.57
N ILE A 135 27.48 7.00 -5.59
CA ILE A 135 27.48 7.83 -6.79
C ILE A 135 26.86 9.11 -6.31
N ASP A 136 27.72 10.09 -6.06
CA ASP A 136 27.37 11.49 -5.95
C ASP A 136 26.58 11.85 -7.23
N MET A 137 25.26 11.73 -7.16
CA MET A 137 24.36 12.45 -8.04
C MET A 137 24.03 13.77 -7.35
N GLU A 138 25.02 14.66 -7.35
CA GLU A 138 24.77 16.09 -7.26
C GLU A 138 24.02 16.51 -8.54
N LEU A 139 22.88 17.19 -8.33
CA LEU A 139 22.15 17.95 -9.34
C LEU A 139 22.82 19.32 -9.54
#